data_AF-A0A8H3QY09-F1
#
_entry.id   AF-A0A8H3QY09-F1
#
_cell.length_a   1.000
_cell.length_b   1.000
_cell.length_c   1.000
_cell.angle_alpha   90.00
_cell.angle_beta   90.00
_cell.angle_gamma   90.00
#
_symmetry.space_group_name_H-M   'P 1'
#
loop_
_entity.id
_entity.type
_entity.pdbx_description
1 polymer ?
#
loop_
_entity_poly.entity_id
_entity_poly.type
_entity_poly.pdbx_seq_one_letter_code
_entity_poly.pdbx_strand_id
1 'polypeptide(L)'
;MERPSTPPNDRSISEYFEFIKFYALLWNKDLDDVDIKVKFIVGLSPDNKKRVEEFGVKKPLKEIVNYLVREPTLSTEIQKYKAGELK
;
A
#
# COMPACT_ATOMS: atom_id res chain seq x y z
N MET A 1 6.56 -31.71 -2.14
CA MET A 1 5.30 -31.19 -1.60
C MET A 1 5.33 -29.68 -1.77
N GLU A 2 4.81 -29.18 -2.89
CA GLU A 2 4.63 -27.74 -3.08
C GLU A 2 3.42 -27.30 -2.25
N ARG A 3 3.61 -26.26 -1.43
CA ARG A 3 2.51 -25.59 -0.72
C ARG A 3 1.59 -24.98 -1.79
N PRO A 4 0.26 -25.12 -1.68
CA PRO A 4 -0.63 -24.49 -2.64
C PRO A 4 -0.39 -22.97 -2.62
N SER A 5 -0.10 -22.39 -3.80
CA SER A 5 -0.12 -20.95 -3.99
C SER A 5 -1.48 -20.43 -3.51
N THR A 6 -1.44 -19.54 -2.54
CA THR A 6 -2.61 -18.79 -2.05
C THR A 6 -3.35 -18.21 -3.27
N PRO A 7 -4.69 -18.33 -3.36
CA PRO A 7 -5.45 -17.75 -4.47
C PRO A 7 -5.21 -16.23 -4.53
N PRO A 8 -5.06 -15.64 -5.72
CA PRO A 8 -4.88 -14.21 -5.87
C PRO A 8 -6.23 -13.54 -5.62
N ASN A 9 -6.55 -13.30 -4.35
CA ASN A 9 -7.47 -12.22 -3.99
C ASN A 9 -6.74 -10.86 -4.07
N ASP A 10 -5.72 -10.78 -4.92
CA ASP A 10 -4.84 -9.64 -5.15
C ASP A 10 -5.56 -8.62 -6.03
N ARG A 11 -6.66 -8.06 -5.51
CA ARG A 11 -7.10 -6.78 -6.04
C ARG A 11 -5.92 -5.82 -5.88
N SER A 12 -5.48 -5.22 -6.99
CA SER A 12 -4.35 -4.31 -6.92
C SER A 12 -4.67 -3.15 -5.98
N ILE A 13 -3.66 -2.57 -5.33
CA ILE A 13 -3.84 -1.43 -4.42
C ILE A 13 -4.53 -0.27 -5.16
N SER A 14 -4.23 -0.10 -6.45
CA SER A 14 -4.86 0.88 -7.33
C SER A 14 -6.36 0.62 -7.50
N GLU A 15 -6.76 -0.62 -7.82
CA GLU A 15 -8.18 -0.99 -7.94
C GLU A 15 -8.94 -0.83 -6.62
N TYR A 16 -8.31 -1.20 -5.49
CA TYR A 16 -8.92 -1.00 -4.19
C TYR A 16 -9.05 0.50 -3.86
N PHE A 17 -8.07 1.31 -4.26
CA PHE A 17 -8.14 2.76 -4.08
C PHE A 17 -9.27 3.41 -4.90
N GLU A 18 -9.54 2.95 -6.12
CA GLU A 18 -10.70 3.42 -6.90
C GLU A 18 -12.02 3.12 -6.18
N PHE A 19 -12.15 1.94 -5.56
CA PHE A 19 -13.31 1.62 -4.72
C PHE A 19 -13.43 2.58 -3.52
N ILE A 20 -12.32 2.95 -2.89
CA ILE A 20 -12.32 3.93 -1.80
C ILE A 20 -12.73 5.33 -2.26
N LYS A 21 -12.30 5.77 -3.46
CA LYS A 21 -12.76 7.03 -4.04
C LYS A 21 -14.27 7.03 -4.26
N PHE A 22 -14.80 5.96 -4.83
CA PHE A 22 -16.25 5.83 -5.04
C PHE A 22 -17.02 5.84 -3.72
N TYR A 23 -16.49 5.15 -2.70
CA TYR A 23 -17.07 5.20 -1.35
C TYR A 23 -17.03 6.61 -0.75
N ALA A 24 -15.89 7.32 -0.81
CA ALA A 24 -15.80 8.70 -0.32
C ALA A 24 -16.81 9.63 -1.02
N LEU A 25 -16.95 9.50 -2.34
CA LEU A 25 -17.93 10.24 -3.14
C LEU A 25 -19.37 9.95 -2.70
N LEU A 26 -19.74 8.67 -2.54
CA LEU A 26 -21.09 8.26 -2.15
C LEU A 26 -21.51 8.85 -0.79
N TRP A 27 -20.56 9.01 0.11
CA TRP A 27 -20.79 9.55 1.45
C TRP A 27 -20.46 11.04 1.58
N ASN A 28 -20.14 11.72 0.47
CA ASN A 28 -19.71 13.12 0.43
C ASN A 28 -18.58 13.45 1.43
N LYS A 29 -17.59 12.55 1.50
CA LYS A 29 -16.40 12.69 2.37
C LYS A 29 -15.16 12.99 1.53
N ASP A 30 -14.23 13.71 2.15
CA ASP A 30 -12.91 13.90 1.56
C ASP A 30 -12.07 12.62 1.66
N LEU A 31 -11.09 12.46 0.77
CA LEU A 31 -10.19 11.29 0.80
C LEU A 31 -9.28 11.27 2.03
N ASP A 32 -8.98 12.43 2.59
CA ASP A 32 -8.20 12.57 3.82
C ASP A 32 -9.08 12.59 5.09
N ASP A 33 -10.40 12.39 4.95
CA ASP A 33 -11.29 12.12 6.07
C ASP A 33 -10.82 10.87 6.83
N VAL A 34 -10.85 10.94 8.16
CA VAL A 34 -10.31 9.90 9.04
C VAL A 34 -10.99 8.55 8.77
N ASP A 35 -12.30 8.53 8.53
CA ASP A 35 -13.03 7.28 8.29
C ASP A 35 -12.64 6.66 6.95
N ILE A 36 -12.40 7.48 5.94
CA ILE A 36 -11.97 7.03 4.61
C ILE A 36 -10.56 6.44 4.68
N LYS A 37 -9.64 7.12 5.38
CA LYS A 37 -8.28 6.64 5.59
C LYS A 37 -8.24 5.34 6.40
N VAL A 38 -8.99 5.26 7.49
CA VAL A 38 -9.08 4.05 8.32
C VAL A 38 -9.64 2.90 7.49
N LYS A 39 -10.69 3.13 6.70
CA LYS A 39 -11.27 2.09 5.86
C LYS A 39 -10.28 1.55 4.83
N PHE A 40 -9.52 2.42 4.17
CA PHE A 40 -8.46 2.00 3.26
C PHE A 40 -7.41 1.16 3.99
N ILE A 41 -6.82 1.68 5.07
CA ILE A 41 -5.72 1.01 5.79
C ILE A 41 -6.16 -0.35 6.35
N VAL A 42 -7.35 -0.43 6.96
CA VAL A 42 -7.90 -1.69 7.50
C VAL A 42 -8.16 -2.72 6.41
N GLY A 43 -8.52 -2.30 5.20
CA GLY A 43 -8.71 -3.19 4.05
C GLY A 43 -7.43 -3.68 3.38
N LEU A 44 -6.26 -3.16 3.73
CA LEU A 44 -4.98 -3.61 3.18
C LEU A 44 -4.57 -5.00 3.70
N SER A 45 -3.74 -5.68 2.92
CA SER A 45 -3.02 -6.88 3.37
C SER A 45 -2.06 -6.54 4.53
N PRO A 46 -1.71 -7.52 5.39
CA PRO A 46 -0.79 -7.28 6.52
C PRO A 46 0.54 -6.64 6.10
N ASP A 47 1.13 -7.08 4.99
CA ASP A 47 2.41 -6.52 4.49
C ASP A 47 2.26 -5.05 4.09
N ASN A 48 1.18 -4.70 3.39
CA ASN A 48 0.92 -3.32 3.01
C ASN A 48 0.59 -2.45 4.22
N LYS A 49 -0.12 -2.97 5.24
CA LYS A 49 -0.34 -2.24 6.50
C LYS A 49 0.97 -1.88 7.17
N LYS A 50 1.89 -2.84 7.29
CA LYS A 50 3.23 -2.60 7.84
C LYS A 50 3.98 -1.50 7.06
N ARG A 51 3.93 -1.55 5.73
CA ARG A 51 4.50 -0.49 4.87
C ARG A 51 3.87 0.88 5.14
N VAL A 52 2.57 0.96 5.41
CA VAL A 52 1.91 2.22 5.79
C VAL A 52 2.36 2.70 7.16
N GLU A 53 2.53 1.80 8.13
CA GLU A 53 3.05 2.15 9.47
C GLU A 53 4.47 2.73 9.38
N GLU A 54 5.35 2.11 8.58
CA GLU A 54 6.71 2.57 8.32
C GLU A 54 6.75 3.93 7.58
N PHE A 55 5.83 4.15 6.65
CA PHE A 55 5.74 5.42 5.90
C PHE A 55 5.09 6.55 6.71
N GLY A 56 4.12 6.22 7.55
CA GLY A 56 3.39 7.13 8.42
C GLY A 56 1.90 7.24 8.10
N VAL A 57 1.05 6.73 8.99
CA VAL A 57 -0.43 6.75 8.87
C VAL A 57 -1.05 8.16 8.79
N LYS A 58 -0.32 9.19 9.27
CA LYS A 58 -0.77 10.58 9.23
C LYS A 58 -0.63 11.23 7.85
N LYS A 59 0.13 10.61 6.93
CA LYS A 59 0.32 11.12 5.57
C LYS A 59 -0.98 11.15 4.77
N PRO A 60 -1.14 12.05 3.79
CA PRO A 60 -2.32 12.06 2.92
C PRO A 60 -2.55 10.71 2.24
N LEU A 61 -3.82 10.32 2.06
CA LEU A 61 -4.19 9.01 1.51
C LEU A 61 -3.57 8.78 0.12
N LYS A 62 -3.55 9.82 -0.72
CA LYS A 62 -2.92 9.76 -2.04
C LYS A 62 -1.41 9.47 -1.98
N GLU A 63 -0.70 10.05 -1.00
CA GLU A 63 0.73 9.78 -0.81
C GLU A 63 0.97 8.32 -0.39
N ILE A 64 0.13 7.81 0.52
CA ILE A 64 0.19 6.41 0.97
C ILE A 64 -0.01 5.46 -0.21
N VAL A 65 -1.02 5.69 -1.06
CA VAL A 65 -1.27 4.86 -2.24
C VAL A 65 -0.07 4.90 -3.20
N ASN A 66 0.45 6.08 -3.49
CA ASN A 66 1.63 6.22 -4.36
C ASN A 66 2.86 5.48 -3.81
N TYR A 67 3.07 5.52 -2.50
CA TYR A 67 4.15 4.79 -1.85
C TYR A 67 3.96 3.27 -1.94
N LEU A 68 2.74 2.78 -1.74
CA LEU A 68 2.42 1.35 -1.78
C LEU A 68 2.49 0.77 -3.20
N VAL A 69 2.05 1.54 -4.20
CA VAL A 69 2.08 1.15 -5.62
C VAL A 69 3.50 1.20 -6.19
N ARG A 70 4.38 2.07 -5.66
CA ARG A 70 5.81 1.98 -5.98
C ARG A 70 6.34 0.63 -5.52
N GLU A 71 6.81 -0.16 -6.47
CA GLU A 71 7.32 -1.50 -6.18
C GLU A 71 8.50 -1.45 -5.20
N PRO A 72 8.60 -2.42 -4.26
CA PRO A 72 9.75 -2.55 -3.37
C PRO A 72 11.06 -2.88 -4.11
N THR A 73 10.99 -3.30 -5.38
CA THR A 73 12.13 -3.79 -6.18
C THR A 73 13.28 -2.79 -6.27
N LEU A 74 13.01 -1.49 -6.33
CA LEU A 74 14.07 -0.47 -6.30
C LEU A 74 14.76 -0.37 -4.94
N SER A 75 14.07 -0.66 -3.83
CA SER A 75 14.66 -0.59 -2.49
C SER A 75 15.66 -1.73 -2.25
N THR A 76 15.36 -2.92 -2.76
CA THR A 76 16.24 -4.10 -2.64
C THR A 76 17.42 -4.05 -3.62
N GLU A 77 17.24 -3.49 -4.82
CA GLU A 77 18.35 -3.25 -5.75
C GLU A 77 19.34 -2.20 -5.22
N ILE A 78 18.85 -1.08 -4.65
CA ILE A 78 19.72 -0.07 -4.02
C ILE A 78 20.55 -0.68 -2.88
N GLN A 79 20.00 -1.64 -2.12
CA GLN A 79 20.77 -2.36 -1.09
C GLN A 79 21.83 -3.32 -1.68
N LYS A 80 21.55 -3.99 -2.80
CA LYS A 80 22.54 -4.83 -3.49
C LYS A 80 23.74 -4.04 -4.00
N TYR A 81 23.51 -2.84 -4.54
CA TYR A 81 24.62 -1.98 -4.99
C TYR A 81 25.46 -1.43 -3.83
N LYS A 82 24.84 -1.04 -2.69
CA LYS A 82 25.60 -0.58 -1.51
C LYS A 82 26.45 -1.68 -0.85
N ALA A 83 26.04 -2.94 -0.92
CA ALA A 83 26.81 -4.05 -0.36
C ALA A 83 27.97 -4.51 -1.26
N GLY A 84 27.99 -4.10 -2.54
CA GLY A 84 28.99 -4.50 -3.53
C GLY A 84 30.24 -3.62 -3.61
N GLU A 85 30.22 -2.42 -3.02
CA GLU A 85 31.33 -1.45 -3.12
C GLU A 85 32.35 -1.52 -1.96
N LEU A 86 32.25 -2.52 -1.09
CA LEU A 86 33.26 -2.83 -0.08
C LEU A 86 34.10 -4.03 -0.52
N LYS A 87 34.94 -3.84 -1.54
CA LYS A 87 36.11 -4.67 -1.81
C LYS A 87 37.29 -3.81 -2.22
#